data_AF-A0A7R8VSS6-F1
#
_entry.id   AF-A0A7R8VSS6-F1
#
_cell.length_a   1.000
_cell.length_b   1.000
_cell.length_c   1.000
_cell.angle_alpha   90.00
_cell.angle_beta   90.00
_cell.angle_gamma   90.00
#
_symmetry.space_group_name_H-M   'P 1'
#
loop_
_entity.id
_entity.type
_entity.pdbx_description
1 polymer ?
#
loop_
_entity_poly.entity_id
_entity_poly.type
_entity_poly.pdbx_seq_one_letter_code
_entity_poly.pdbx_strand_id
1 'polypeptide(L)'
;MFIDNAPKGVIYFSLGSNVKSDTMTQEKRQIFLDAFAELPDYHVLWKWESDSLPGQTSNVKVAKWFPQQDILREGEHNARWTPKYLRGLLAYLRTRSLAIQSTKTQAILFTRRGTGHLQPLRVEGTAVQWSPSVRWLGETLDAKCSWDPHLRSAEGRARGVMLKLAPLLRPVSPLEYGHKIRLFLLCVMSILLYSAPVFSYLPRYRYNHLRTVYHRFLRLILGAPPRVPNRVLLTMSGLPSLDSRIRGLAEKFFTRAQASSNTIVRGIGDYDAPGRPYRRIRDGVVNPFVDVGR
;
A
#
# COMPACT_ATOMS: atom_id res chain seq x y z
N MET A 1 7.13 -2.43 -22.03
CA MET A 1 6.22 -1.27 -21.90
C MET A 1 6.89 -0.19 -21.05
N PHE A 2 7.48 0.87 -21.64
CA PHE A 2 8.33 1.90 -20.98
C PHE A 2 9.27 1.39 -19.88
N ILE A 3 8.78 1.11 -18.66
CA ILE A 3 9.50 0.45 -17.56
C ILE A 3 10.36 -0.74 -18.03
N ASP A 4 9.80 -1.69 -18.79
CA ASP A 4 10.55 -2.90 -19.20
C ASP A 4 11.74 -2.63 -20.12
N ASN A 5 11.73 -1.47 -20.80
CA ASN A 5 12.79 -1.07 -21.72
C ASN A 5 13.86 -0.22 -21.02
N ALA A 6 13.79 -0.05 -19.70
CA ALA A 6 14.74 0.77 -18.94
C ALA A 6 16.04 -0.01 -18.69
N PRO A 7 17.17 0.35 -19.33
CA PRO A 7 18.41 -0.44 -19.27
C PRO A 7 18.94 -0.66 -17.84
N LYS A 8 18.80 0.35 -16.98
CA LYS A 8 19.27 0.32 -15.58
C LYS A 8 18.14 0.38 -14.53
N GLY A 9 16.89 0.44 -14.97
CA GLY A 9 15.71 0.45 -14.11
C GLY A 9 14.94 1.77 -14.06
N VAL A 10 13.98 1.85 -13.14
CA VAL A 10 12.95 2.88 -13.14
C VAL A 10 13.00 3.76 -11.89
N ILE A 11 12.91 5.07 -12.09
CA ILE A 11 12.85 6.08 -11.05
C ILE A 11 11.42 6.56 -10.92
N TYR A 12 10.80 6.37 -9.75
CA TYR A 12 9.52 7.00 -9.45
C TYR A 12 9.71 8.31 -8.70
N PHE A 13 9.23 9.41 -9.28
CA PHE A 13 9.33 10.74 -8.71
C PHE A 13 7.94 11.33 -8.48
N SER A 14 7.69 11.76 -7.23
CA SER A 14 6.47 12.48 -6.85
C SER A 14 6.76 13.47 -5.73
N LEU A 15 6.12 14.64 -5.77
CA LEU A 15 6.18 15.65 -4.69
C LEU A 15 5.11 15.43 -3.60
N GLY A 16 4.47 14.25 -3.60
CA GLY A 16 3.39 13.91 -2.68
C GLY A 16 2.02 14.46 -3.11
N SER A 17 1.11 14.58 -2.14
CA SER A 17 -0.26 15.08 -2.33
C SER A 17 -0.42 16.58 -2.01
N ASN A 18 0.52 17.17 -1.28
CA ASN A 18 0.44 18.57 -0.84
C ASN A 18 1.00 19.57 -1.86
N VAL A 19 1.82 19.11 -2.81
CA VAL A 19 2.41 19.94 -3.87
C VAL A 19 2.06 19.31 -5.20
N LYS A 20 1.34 20.04 -6.05
CA LYS A 20 1.07 19.62 -7.42
C LYS A 20 2.29 19.92 -8.28
N SER A 21 2.82 18.92 -8.98
CA SER A 21 4.00 19.07 -9.81
C SER A 21 3.76 20.06 -10.96
N ASP A 22 2.53 20.17 -11.45
CA ASP A 22 2.16 21.07 -12.56
C ASP A 22 2.11 22.56 -12.21
N THR A 23 2.02 22.89 -10.92
CA THR A 23 2.10 24.29 -10.42
C THR A 23 3.52 24.84 -10.38
N MET A 24 4.50 24.03 -10.80
CA MET A 24 5.91 24.38 -10.73
C MET A 24 6.31 25.37 -11.84
N THR A 25 7.13 26.37 -11.50
CA THR A 25 7.61 27.38 -12.46
C THR A 25 8.37 26.74 -13.61
N GLN A 26 8.34 27.39 -14.78
CA GLN A 26 8.99 26.89 -15.99
C GLN A 26 10.49 26.63 -15.80
N GLU A 27 11.19 27.52 -15.09
CA GLU A 27 12.59 27.34 -14.72
C GLU A 27 12.80 26.05 -13.94
N LYS A 28 12.05 25.83 -12.86
CA LYS A 28 12.15 24.60 -12.06
C LYS A 28 11.82 23.36 -12.89
N ARG A 29 10.80 23.41 -13.75
CA ARG A 29 10.41 22.30 -14.64
C ARG A 29 11.54 21.93 -15.57
N GLN A 30 12.17 22.91 -16.21
CA GLN A 30 13.27 22.70 -17.13
C GLN A 30 14.44 22.03 -16.42
N ILE A 31 14.79 22.49 -15.22
CA ILE A 31 15.87 21.88 -14.44
C ILE A 31 15.57 20.38 -14.24
N PHE A 32 14.35 19.99 -13.82
CA PHE A 32 14.01 18.56 -13.65
C PHE A 32 14.11 17.76 -14.95
N LEU A 33 13.63 18.30 -16.07
CA LEU A 33 13.76 17.68 -17.37
C LEU A 33 15.22 17.47 -17.78
N ASP A 34 16.07 18.47 -17.57
CA ASP A 34 17.49 18.40 -17.91
C ASP A 34 18.21 17.30 -17.13
N ALA A 35 17.96 17.18 -15.82
CA ALA A 35 18.63 16.12 -15.06
C ALA A 35 18.00 14.74 -15.25
N PHE A 36 16.74 14.65 -15.65
CA PHE A 36 16.22 13.38 -16.15
C PHE A 36 16.92 13.04 -17.47
N ALA A 37 17.15 14.00 -18.37
CA ALA A 37 17.91 13.77 -19.61
C ALA A 37 19.34 13.25 -19.37
N GLU A 38 20.01 13.71 -18.31
CA GLU A 38 21.34 13.22 -17.89
C GLU A 38 21.35 11.75 -17.39
N LEU A 39 20.18 11.14 -17.22
CA LEU A 39 20.00 9.74 -16.86
C LEU A 39 19.36 8.95 -18.00
N PRO A 40 19.98 8.87 -19.20
CA PRO A 40 19.36 8.27 -20.38
C PRO A 40 19.13 6.76 -20.23
N ASP A 41 19.91 6.09 -19.38
CA ASP A 41 19.78 4.66 -19.09
C ASP A 41 18.69 4.33 -18.05
N TYR A 42 18.02 5.34 -17.50
CA TYR A 42 16.92 5.17 -16.55
C TYR A 42 15.64 5.76 -17.10
N HIS A 43 14.54 5.09 -16.80
CA HIS A 43 13.21 5.61 -17.11
C HIS A 43 12.61 6.27 -15.89
N VAL A 44 12.15 7.50 -16.04
CA VAL A 44 11.59 8.30 -14.96
C VAL A 44 10.07 8.34 -15.08
N LEU A 45 9.38 7.92 -14.03
CA LEU A 45 7.94 8.06 -13.86
C LEU A 45 7.69 9.28 -12.98
N TRP A 46 7.23 10.37 -13.57
CA TRP A 46 6.97 11.61 -12.86
C TRP A 46 5.48 11.86 -12.70
N LYS A 47 4.98 11.80 -11.46
CA LYS A 47 3.61 12.21 -11.14
C LYS A 47 3.39 13.68 -11.51
N TRP A 48 2.51 13.91 -12.49
CA TRP A 48 2.24 15.23 -13.08
C TRP A 48 0.74 15.39 -13.34
N GLU A 49 0.14 16.46 -12.81
CA GLU A 49 -1.31 16.64 -12.73
C GLU A 49 -1.96 17.20 -14.01
N SER A 50 -1.18 17.74 -14.94
CA SER A 50 -1.64 18.28 -16.24
C SER A 50 -1.50 17.28 -17.39
N ASP A 51 -2.19 17.52 -18.51
CA ASP A 51 -2.28 16.55 -19.63
C ASP A 51 -1.00 16.48 -20.50
N SER A 52 -0.18 17.52 -20.46
CA SER A 52 1.10 17.58 -21.17
C SER A 52 2.20 18.16 -20.29
N LEU A 53 3.41 17.61 -20.40
CA LEU A 53 4.63 18.16 -19.80
C LEU A 53 5.45 18.86 -20.90
N PRO A 54 5.50 20.21 -20.93
CA PRO A 54 6.29 20.90 -21.94
C PRO A 54 7.80 20.65 -21.73
N GLY A 55 8.49 20.20 -22.78
CA GLY A 55 9.92 19.84 -22.73
C GLY A 55 10.19 18.38 -22.35
N GLN A 56 9.17 17.51 -22.34
CA GLN A 56 9.32 16.10 -21.97
C GLN A 56 10.38 15.38 -22.82
N THR A 57 11.33 14.75 -22.13
CA THR A 57 12.38 13.92 -22.74
C THR A 57 11.92 12.48 -22.91
N SER A 58 12.55 11.73 -23.82
CA SER A 58 12.16 10.37 -24.20
C SER A 58 12.25 9.36 -23.05
N ASN A 59 13.06 9.64 -22.04
CA ASN A 59 13.24 8.81 -20.85
C ASN A 59 12.35 9.24 -19.66
N VAL A 60 11.44 10.19 -19.86
CA VAL A 60 10.46 10.63 -18.84
C VAL A 60 9.05 10.29 -19.29
N LYS A 61 8.28 9.66 -18.41
CA LYS A 61 6.85 9.40 -18.59
C LYS A 61 6.07 10.07 -17.48
N VAL A 62 5.09 10.87 -17.86
CA VAL A 62 4.18 11.56 -16.94
C VAL A 62 2.82 10.89 -16.85
N ALA A 63 2.23 10.96 -15.66
CA ALA A 63 0.83 10.61 -15.44
C ALA A 63 0.31 11.30 -14.18
N LYS A 64 -1.00 11.61 -14.15
CA LYS A 64 -1.69 12.20 -12.98
C LYS A 64 -1.58 11.34 -11.73
N TRP A 65 -1.53 10.04 -11.93
CA TRP A 65 -1.42 9.06 -10.88
C TRP A 65 -0.69 7.82 -11.37
N PHE A 66 0.29 7.36 -10.62
CA PHE A 66 0.96 6.07 -10.81
C PHE A 66 0.57 5.14 -9.65
N PRO A 67 0.38 3.84 -9.89
CA PRO A 67 0.10 2.92 -8.83
C PRO A 67 1.40 2.62 -8.09
N GLN A 68 1.57 3.26 -6.96
CA GLN A 68 2.83 3.18 -6.23
C GLN A 68 3.13 1.75 -5.72
N GLN A 69 2.11 0.88 -5.67
CA GLN A 69 2.22 -0.50 -5.19
C GLN A 69 2.92 -1.44 -6.18
N ASP A 70 2.87 -1.19 -7.49
CA ASP A 70 3.45 -2.11 -8.50
C ASP A 70 4.86 -1.74 -8.89
N ILE A 71 5.16 -0.44 -8.90
CA ILE A 71 6.52 0.06 -9.03
C ILE A 71 7.41 -0.57 -7.94
N LEU A 72 6.85 -0.81 -6.75
CA LEU A 72 7.53 -1.49 -5.65
C LEU A 72 7.57 -3.02 -5.77
N ARG A 73 6.67 -3.63 -6.55
CA ARG A 73 6.56 -5.08 -6.73
C ARG A 73 7.50 -5.61 -7.82
N GLU A 74 7.81 -4.82 -8.85
CA GLU A 74 8.71 -5.20 -9.96
C GLU A 74 10.22 -5.13 -9.61
N GLY A 75 10.60 -4.53 -8.48
CA GLY A 75 12.01 -4.30 -8.09
C GLY A 75 12.77 -5.52 -7.55
N GLU A 76 12.20 -6.73 -7.56
CA GLU A 76 12.78 -7.90 -6.87
C GLU A 76 14.10 -8.43 -7.48
N HIS A 77 14.48 -8.04 -8.71
CA HIS A 77 15.73 -8.47 -9.33
C HIS A 77 17.00 -7.80 -8.77
N ASN A 78 16.88 -6.81 -7.88
CA ASN A 78 17.99 -5.95 -7.46
C ASN A 78 18.38 -6.05 -5.97
N ALA A 79 18.38 -7.24 -5.37
CA ALA A 79 18.82 -7.43 -3.98
C ALA A 79 20.36 -7.31 -3.75
N ARG A 80 21.19 -7.11 -4.79
CA ARG A 80 22.64 -6.82 -4.66
C ARG A 80 22.99 -5.32 -4.50
N TRP A 81 22.01 -4.44 -4.41
CA TRP A 81 22.20 -3.05 -4.79
C TRP A 81 21.73 -2.03 -3.75
N THR A 82 22.61 -1.60 -2.84
CA THR A 82 22.20 -0.64 -1.77
C THR A 82 23.14 0.55 -1.54
N PRO A 83 24.47 0.50 -1.78
CA PRO A 83 25.32 1.68 -1.55
C PRO A 83 25.51 2.62 -2.75
N LYS A 84 25.46 2.13 -4.00
CA LYS A 84 25.76 2.93 -5.20
C LYS A 84 24.58 3.80 -5.64
N TYR A 85 23.37 3.23 -5.65
CA TYR A 85 22.14 3.95 -5.99
C TYR A 85 21.78 5.02 -4.97
N LEU A 86 21.87 4.69 -3.68
CA LEU A 86 21.64 5.66 -2.62
C LEU A 86 22.60 6.84 -2.76
N ARG A 87 23.88 6.59 -3.06
CA ARG A 87 24.86 7.65 -3.29
C ARG A 87 24.50 8.54 -4.49
N GLY A 88 24.09 7.95 -5.61
CA GLY A 88 23.62 8.70 -6.78
C GLY A 88 22.37 9.54 -6.49
N LEU A 89 21.38 8.96 -5.80
CA LEU A 89 20.17 9.66 -5.38
C LEU A 89 20.49 10.81 -4.40
N LEU A 90 21.39 10.59 -3.43
CA LEU A 90 21.81 11.63 -2.50
C LEU A 90 22.56 12.76 -3.20
N ALA A 91 23.44 12.44 -4.15
CA ALA A 91 24.12 13.43 -4.98
C ALA A 91 23.11 14.26 -5.78
N TYR A 92 22.13 13.61 -6.41
CA TYR A 92 21.04 14.26 -7.13
C TYR A 92 20.21 15.18 -6.24
N LEU A 93 19.78 14.72 -5.07
CA LEU A 93 18.98 15.54 -4.14
C LEU A 93 19.78 16.75 -3.61
N ARG A 94 21.09 16.60 -3.42
CA ARG A 94 21.99 17.71 -3.05
C ARG A 94 22.14 18.74 -4.15
N THR A 95 22.30 18.33 -5.41
CA THR A 95 22.30 19.27 -6.54
C THR A 95 20.98 20.04 -6.68
N ARG A 96 19.93 19.58 -5.99
CA ARG A 96 18.59 20.18 -5.97
C ARG A 96 18.23 20.93 -4.69
N SER A 97 19.20 21.09 -3.77
CA SER A 97 18.97 21.68 -2.45
C SER A 97 17.84 21.00 -1.64
N LEU A 98 17.55 19.72 -1.94
CA LEU A 98 16.57 18.92 -1.22
C LEU A 98 17.28 18.12 -0.14
N ALA A 99 17.13 18.55 1.12
CA ALA A 99 17.71 17.85 2.26
C ALA A 99 16.87 16.61 2.63
N ILE A 100 17.52 15.46 2.77
CA ILE A 100 16.87 14.28 3.34
C ILE A 100 16.85 14.43 4.86
N GLN A 101 15.66 14.35 5.45
CA GLN A 101 15.57 14.27 6.90
C GLN A 101 15.97 12.86 7.36
N SER A 102 17.23 12.71 7.79
CA SER A 102 17.78 11.43 8.26
C SER A 102 16.98 10.83 9.42
N THR A 103 16.41 11.67 10.30
CA THR A 103 15.55 11.23 11.42
C THR A 103 14.21 10.63 11.01
N LYS A 104 13.68 10.98 9.83
CA LYS A 104 12.44 10.39 9.27
C LYS A 104 12.72 9.23 8.31
N THR A 105 13.99 9.01 7.96
CA THR A 105 14.38 7.99 7.00
C THR A 105 14.47 6.64 7.72
N GLN A 106 13.77 5.64 7.19
CA GLN A 106 13.82 4.28 7.70
C GLN A 106 14.25 3.33 6.58
N ALA A 107 15.11 2.38 6.90
CA ALA A 107 15.53 1.34 5.97
C ALA A 107 14.82 0.04 6.31
N ILE A 108 14.20 -0.61 5.33
CA ILE A 108 13.63 -1.95 5.45
C ILE A 108 14.17 -2.82 4.33
N LEU A 109 14.53 -4.05 4.67
CA LEU A 109 14.86 -5.08 3.69
C LEU A 109 13.80 -6.17 3.76
N PHE A 110 13.15 -6.44 2.63
CA PHE A 110 12.16 -7.51 2.54
C PHE A 110 12.88 -8.87 2.48
N THR A 111 13.04 -9.50 3.64
CA THR A 111 13.72 -10.79 3.79
C THR A 111 13.17 -11.58 4.98
N ARG A 112 13.24 -12.92 4.90
CA ARG A 112 12.95 -13.81 6.02
C ARG A 112 14.15 -14.09 6.91
N ARG A 113 15.37 -13.86 6.40
CA ARG A 113 16.63 -14.23 7.08
C ARG A 113 17.05 -13.25 8.17
N GLY A 114 16.27 -12.18 8.36
CA GLY A 114 16.61 -11.09 9.28
C GLY A 114 17.73 -10.20 8.75
N THR A 115 17.95 -9.07 9.42
CA THR A 115 18.90 -8.02 8.99
C THR A 115 20.03 -7.80 9.98
N GLY A 116 20.16 -8.61 11.04
CA GLY A 116 21.13 -8.39 12.12
C GLY A 116 22.61 -8.46 11.69
N HIS A 117 22.90 -9.10 10.56
CA HIS A 117 24.25 -9.19 9.99
C HIS A 117 24.59 -8.00 9.07
N LEU A 118 23.62 -7.14 8.75
CA LEU A 118 23.79 -6.06 7.79
C LEU A 118 24.29 -4.79 8.49
N GLN A 119 25.28 -4.16 7.87
CA GLN A 119 25.77 -2.86 8.32
C GLN A 119 24.70 -1.77 8.13
N PRO A 120 24.61 -0.78 9.05
CA PRO A 120 23.68 0.32 8.92
C PRO A 120 23.91 1.13 7.64
N LEU A 121 22.83 1.61 7.03
CA LEU A 121 22.88 2.39 5.81
C LEU A 121 23.31 3.83 6.13
N ARG A 122 24.33 4.36 5.47
CA ARG A 122 24.75 5.76 5.69
C ARG A 122 24.01 6.70 4.75
N VAL A 123 23.16 7.55 5.32
CA VAL A 123 22.44 8.64 4.63
C VAL A 123 22.99 9.95 5.17
N GLU A 124 23.73 10.69 4.33
CA GLU A 124 24.33 11.98 4.69
C GLU A 124 25.19 11.95 5.97
N GLY A 125 25.94 10.86 6.16
CA GLY A 125 26.76 10.67 7.37
C GLY A 125 25.99 10.16 8.59
N THR A 126 24.65 10.16 8.55
CA THR A 126 23.81 9.54 9.60
C THR A 126 23.62 8.04 9.32
N ALA A 127 23.81 7.21 10.35
CA ALA A 127 23.56 5.77 10.26
C ALA A 127 22.06 5.47 10.42
N VAL A 128 21.42 5.03 9.33
CA VAL A 128 20.04 4.54 9.30
C VAL A 128 20.04 3.04 9.53
N GLN A 129 19.42 2.61 10.63
CA GLN A 129 19.34 1.20 11.02
C GLN A 129 18.29 0.46 10.19
N TRP A 130 18.55 -0.82 9.93
CA TRP A 130 17.57 -1.71 9.31
C TRP A 130 16.45 -2.03 10.29
N SER A 131 15.23 -1.63 9.94
CA SER A 131 14.03 -1.90 10.74
C SER A 131 13.32 -3.17 10.25
N PRO A 132 12.83 -4.03 11.15
CA PRO A 132 11.99 -5.17 10.79
C PRO A 132 10.59 -4.76 10.32
N SER A 133 10.17 -3.53 10.60
CA SER A 133 8.89 -2.98 10.14
C SER A 133 8.93 -1.47 9.95
N VAL A 134 8.26 -0.97 8.91
CA VAL A 134 8.20 0.47 8.57
C VAL A 134 6.75 0.88 8.37
N ARG A 135 6.41 2.09 8.81
CA ARG A 135 5.11 2.69 8.51
C ARG A 135 5.19 3.45 7.20
N TRP A 136 4.32 3.12 6.26
CA TRP A 136 4.23 3.77 4.97
C TRP A 136 2.77 4.01 4.60
N LEU A 137 2.39 5.26 4.31
CA LEU A 137 1.01 5.65 3.94
C LEU A 137 -0.09 5.19 4.94
N GLY A 138 0.24 5.13 6.23
CA GLY A 138 -0.65 4.66 7.28
C GLY A 138 -0.68 3.13 7.47
N GLU A 139 -0.02 2.40 6.59
CA GLU A 139 0.15 0.95 6.62
C GLU A 139 1.45 0.56 7.33
N THR A 140 1.47 -0.60 7.99
CA THR A 140 2.71 -1.12 8.60
C THR A 140 3.22 -2.31 7.81
N LEU A 141 4.31 -2.09 7.08
CA LEU A 141 4.99 -3.11 6.29
C LEU A 141 6.03 -3.80 7.17
N ASP A 142 5.97 -5.12 7.27
CA ASP A 142 7.00 -5.92 7.91
C ASP A 142 7.92 -6.56 6.87
N ALA A 143 9.17 -6.85 7.26
CA ALA A 143 10.18 -7.41 6.37
C ALA A 143 9.77 -8.75 5.72
N LYS A 144 8.80 -9.46 6.31
CA LYS A 144 8.28 -10.74 5.79
C LYS A 144 7.05 -10.56 4.89
N CYS A 145 6.58 -9.33 4.68
CA CYS A 145 5.30 -9.00 4.03
C CYS A 145 4.15 -9.85 4.56
N SER A 146 4.13 -10.06 5.89
CA SER A 146 3.10 -10.85 6.56
C SER A 146 1.82 -10.06 6.79
N TRP A 147 1.93 -8.73 6.91
CA TRP A 147 0.88 -7.79 7.32
C TRP A 147 0.38 -7.99 8.76
N ASP A 148 0.94 -8.94 9.52
CA ASP A 148 0.48 -9.24 10.87
C ASP A 148 0.58 -8.02 11.81
N PRO A 149 1.68 -7.23 11.82
CA PRO A 149 1.76 -6.03 12.67
C PRO A 149 0.70 -4.99 12.31
N HIS A 150 0.42 -4.84 11.02
CA HIS A 150 -0.60 -3.93 10.53
C HIS A 150 -2.01 -4.37 10.94
N LEU A 151 -2.36 -5.63 10.70
CA LEU A 151 -3.67 -6.17 11.04
C LEU A 151 -3.94 -6.06 12.55
N ARG A 152 -2.94 -6.35 13.40
CA ARG A 152 -3.04 -6.16 14.85
C ARG A 152 -3.21 -4.70 15.26
N SER A 153 -2.50 -3.79 14.60
CA SER A 153 -2.67 -2.35 14.85
C SER A 153 -4.08 -1.88 14.46
N ALA A 154 -4.59 -2.33 13.31
CA ALA A 154 -5.96 -2.04 12.87
C ALA A 154 -7.00 -2.61 13.83
N GLU A 155 -6.83 -3.85 14.30
CA GLU A 155 -7.66 -4.50 15.32
C GLU A 155 -7.71 -3.67 16.62
N GLY A 156 -6.55 -3.27 17.14
CA GLY A 156 -6.44 -2.48 18.37
C GLY A 156 -7.14 -1.13 18.24
N ARG A 157 -6.89 -0.40 17.16
CA ARG A 157 -7.55 0.89 16.88
C ARG A 157 -9.06 0.74 16.73
N ALA A 158 -9.52 -0.24 15.95
CA ALA A 158 -10.92 -0.53 15.75
C ALA A 158 -11.64 -0.87 17.08
N ARG A 159 -11.01 -1.68 17.94
CA ARG A 159 -11.53 -1.97 19.28
C ARG A 159 -11.62 -0.72 20.16
N GLY A 160 -10.57 0.11 20.16
CA GLY A 160 -10.57 1.35 20.92
C GLY A 160 -11.70 2.29 20.52
N VAL A 161 -11.94 2.46 19.21
CA VAL A 161 -13.06 3.24 18.69
C VAL A 161 -14.40 2.61 19.07
N MET A 162 -14.54 1.29 18.90
CA MET A 162 -15.77 0.58 19.26
C MET A 162 -16.12 0.70 20.75
N LEU A 163 -15.13 0.67 21.65
CA LEU A 163 -15.34 0.87 23.09
C LEU A 163 -15.82 2.28 23.40
N LYS A 164 -15.24 3.31 22.77
CA LYS A 164 -15.69 4.70 22.90
C LYS A 164 -17.11 4.91 22.40
N LEU A 165 -17.49 4.23 21.31
CA LEU A 165 -18.83 4.27 20.75
C LEU A 165 -19.84 3.37 21.48
N ALA A 166 -19.38 2.48 22.38
CA ALA A 166 -20.24 1.47 23.00
C ALA A 166 -21.50 2.05 23.68
N PRO A 167 -21.48 3.20 24.38
CA PRO A 167 -22.69 3.80 24.96
C PRO A 167 -23.78 4.10 23.91
N LEU A 168 -23.38 4.47 22.70
CA LEU A 168 -24.30 4.78 21.58
C LEU A 168 -24.73 3.52 20.82
N LEU A 169 -23.87 2.51 20.78
CA LEU A 169 -24.10 1.29 20.00
C LEU A 169 -24.95 0.26 20.74
N ARG A 170 -25.00 0.30 22.09
CA ARG A 170 -25.79 -0.64 22.90
C ARG A 170 -27.29 -0.54 22.58
N PRO A 171 -28.06 -1.63 22.76
CA PRO A 171 -29.50 -1.63 22.50
C PRO A 171 -30.26 -0.60 23.34
N VAL A 172 -29.77 -0.33 24.56
CA VAL A 172 -30.32 0.67 25.51
C VAL A 172 -30.25 2.10 24.95
N SER A 173 -29.33 2.40 24.02
CA SER A 173 -29.27 3.72 23.41
C SER A 173 -30.53 3.98 22.56
N PRO A 174 -31.13 5.18 22.64
CA PRO A 174 -32.30 5.57 21.84
C PRO A 174 -31.99 5.66 20.34
N LEU A 175 -30.71 5.56 19.96
CA LEU A 175 -30.28 5.63 18.58
C LEU A 175 -30.86 4.47 17.76
N GLU A 176 -31.47 4.80 16.62
CA GLU A 176 -32.05 3.82 15.71
C GLU A 176 -31.00 2.83 15.18
N TYR A 177 -31.44 1.61 14.88
CA TYR A 177 -30.59 0.52 14.40
C TYR A 177 -29.76 0.91 13.16
N GLY A 178 -30.39 1.57 12.17
CA GLY A 178 -29.70 2.01 10.96
C GLY A 178 -28.56 2.99 11.24
N HIS A 179 -28.75 3.91 12.19
CA HIS A 179 -27.71 4.86 12.61
C HIS A 179 -26.56 4.17 13.35
N LYS A 180 -26.85 3.17 14.19
CA LYS A 180 -25.83 2.33 14.84
C LYS A 180 -24.96 1.59 13.81
N ILE A 181 -25.57 1.05 12.75
CA ILE A 181 -24.84 0.45 11.62
C ILE A 181 -23.95 1.50 10.94
N ARG A 182 -24.49 2.67 10.58
CA ARG A 182 -23.72 3.72 9.88
C ARG A 182 -22.51 4.17 10.67
N LEU A 183 -22.66 4.41 11.98
CA LEU A 183 -21.53 4.76 12.86
C LEU A 183 -20.42 3.71 12.82
N PHE A 184 -20.79 2.43 12.84
CA PHE A 184 -19.80 1.36 12.74
C PHE A 184 -19.13 1.27 11.38
N LEU A 185 -19.90 1.39 10.30
CA LEU A 185 -19.34 1.38 8.95
C LEU A 185 -18.35 2.55 8.76
N LEU A 186 -18.68 3.73 9.28
CA LEU A 186 -17.86 4.94 9.14
C LEU A 186 -16.64 4.96 10.05
N CYS A 187 -16.77 4.55 11.31
CA CYS A 187 -15.71 4.73 12.30
C CYS A 187 -14.86 3.47 12.52
N VAL A 188 -15.43 2.27 12.38
CA VAL A 188 -14.75 1.01 12.70
C VAL A 188 -14.40 0.24 11.44
N MET A 189 -15.34 0.09 10.49
CA MET A 189 -15.05 -0.63 9.24
C MET A 189 -14.08 0.10 8.35
N SER A 190 -14.10 1.43 8.33
CA SER A 190 -13.08 2.23 7.62
C SER A 190 -11.66 1.87 8.09
N ILE A 191 -11.45 1.65 9.39
CA ILE A 191 -10.16 1.22 9.95
C ILE A 191 -9.81 -0.21 9.52
N LEU A 192 -10.77 -1.13 9.64
CA LEU A 192 -10.55 -2.55 9.33
C LEU A 192 -10.33 -2.81 7.84
N LEU A 193 -10.95 -2.01 6.97
CA LEU A 193 -10.99 -2.24 5.51
C LEU A 193 -10.11 -1.29 4.71
N TYR A 194 -9.45 -0.31 5.33
CA TYR A 194 -8.61 0.67 4.62
C TYR A 194 -7.60 0.00 3.68
N SER A 195 -6.96 -1.07 4.14
CA SER A 195 -5.97 -1.86 3.39
C SER A 195 -6.51 -3.17 2.84
N ALA A 196 -7.84 -3.34 2.79
CA ALA A 196 -8.45 -4.59 2.33
C ALA A 196 -7.92 -5.07 0.98
N PRO A 197 -7.76 -4.23 -0.07
CA PRO A 197 -7.18 -4.68 -1.34
C PRO A 197 -5.79 -5.32 -1.17
N VAL A 198 -4.99 -4.79 -0.24
CA VAL A 198 -3.60 -5.17 -0.03
C VAL A 198 -3.44 -6.47 0.75
N PHE A 199 -4.36 -6.81 1.66
CA PHE A 199 -4.29 -8.08 2.40
C PHE A 199 -5.36 -9.09 2.00
N SER A 200 -6.19 -8.77 1.00
CA SER A 200 -7.29 -9.62 0.54
C SER A 200 -6.87 -11.01 0.04
N TYR A 201 -5.61 -11.17 -0.38
CA TYR A 201 -5.03 -12.46 -0.79
C TYR A 201 -4.60 -13.32 0.41
N LEU A 202 -4.57 -12.78 1.63
CA LEU A 202 -4.11 -13.53 2.79
C LEU A 202 -5.10 -14.65 3.13
N PRO A 203 -4.63 -15.80 3.62
CA PRO A 203 -5.50 -16.82 4.16
C PRO A 203 -6.37 -16.29 5.31
N ARG A 204 -7.62 -16.75 5.38
CA ARG A 204 -8.63 -16.32 6.37
C ARG A 204 -8.11 -16.32 7.81
N TYR A 205 -7.34 -17.34 8.18
CA TYR A 205 -6.85 -17.48 9.55
C TYR A 205 -5.98 -16.30 10.00
N ARG A 206 -5.31 -15.60 9.07
CA ARG A 206 -4.46 -14.44 9.40
C ARG A 206 -5.25 -13.23 9.85
N TYR A 207 -6.43 -12.99 9.30
CA TYR A 207 -7.28 -11.86 9.66
C TYR A 207 -8.53 -12.26 10.46
N ASN A 208 -8.58 -13.49 11.00
CA ASN A 208 -9.68 -13.98 11.83
C ASN A 208 -9.98 -13.07 13.03
N HIS A 209 -8.96 -12.45 13.59
CA HIS A 209 -9.11 -11.51 14.69
C HIS A 209 -9.89 -10.23 14.29
N LEU A 210 -9.80 -9.78 13.04
CA LEU A 210 -10.64 -8.70 12.51
C LEU A 210 -12.11 -9.14 12.39
N ARG A 211 -12.36 -10.39 11.98
CA ARG A 211 -13.71 -10.99 11.96
C ARG A 211 -14.33 -11.01 13.35
N THR A 212 -13.52 -11.30 14.36
CA THR A 212 -13.96 -11.25 15.77
C THR A 212 -14.40 -9.85 16.17
N VAL A 213 -13.69 -8.79 15.78
CA VAL A 213 -14.12 -7.40 16.02
C VAL A 213 -15.45 -7.12 15.33
N TYR A 214 -15.56 -7.49 14.06
CA TYR A 214 -16.79 -7.32 13.27
C TYR A 214 -18.00 -8.01 13.91
N HIS A 215 -17.88 -9.29 14.28
CA HIS A 215 -18.99 -10.02 14.91
C HIS A 215 -19.24 -9.61 16.37
N ARG A 216 -18.24 -9.08 17.08
CA ARG A 216 -18.46 -8.48 18.41
C ARG A 216 -19.31 -7.23 18.30
N PHE A 217 -19.09 -6.41 17.28
CA PHE A 217 -19.96 -5.28 17.00
C PHE A 217 -21.39 -5.71 16.71
N LEU A 218 -21.61 -6.71 15.84
CA LEU A 218 -22.97 -7.20 15.56
C LEU A 218 -23.70 -7.67 16.82
N ARG A 219 -22.99 -8.37 17.72
CA ARG A 219 -23.54 -8.75 19.02
C ARG A 219 -23.89 -7.53 19.87
N LEU A 220 -23.02 -6.51 19.88
CA LEU A 220 -23.24 -5.29 20.65
C LEU A 220 -24.52 -4.55 20.20
N ILE A 221 -24.72 -4.36 18.89
CA ILE A 221 -25.89 -3.61 18.39
C ILE A 221 -27.19 -4.42 18.47
N LEU A 222 -27.11 -5.74 18.32
CA LEU A 222 -28.28 -6.62 18.40
C LEU A 222 -28.62 -7.03 19.83
N GLY A 223 -27.78 -6.70 20.82
CA GLY A 223 -27.92 -7.21 22.18
C GLY A 223 -27.79 -8.74 22.26
N ALA A 224 -27.13 -9.35 21.28
CA ALA A 224 -27.14 -10.80 21.12
C ALA A 224 -26.14 -11.48 22.06
N PRO A 225 -26.54 -12.58 22.75
CA PRO A 225 -25.64 -13.29 23.64
C PRO A 225 -24.50 -14.00 22.86
N PRO A 226 -23.38 -14.35 23.51
CA PRO A 226 -22.22 -14.96 22.86
C PRO A 226 -22.54 -16.25 22.08
N ARG A 227 -23.53 -17.02 22.56
CA ARG A 227 -23.97 -18.31 21.99
C ARG A 227 -24.64 -18.18 20.62
N VAL A 228 -25.12 -16.98 20.26
CA VAL A 228 -25.78 -16.77 18.96
C VAL A 228 -24.77 -17.03 17.83
N PRO A 229 -25.08 -17.94 16.89
CA PRO A 229 -24.19 -18.23 15.77
C PRO A 229 -23.94 -16.99 14.91
N ASN A 230 -22.70 -16.83 14.42
CA ASN A 230 -22.32 -15.68 13.59
C ASN A 230 -23.19 -15.53 12.32
N ARG A 231 -23.67 -16.64 11.74
CA ARG A 231 -24.59 -16.62 10.59
C ARG A 231 -25.91 -15.91 10.91
N VAL A 232 -26.46 -16.15 12.10
CA VAL A 232 -27.72 -15.55 12.54
C VAL A 232 -27.54 -14.05 12.75
N LEU A 233 -26.41 -13.62 13.32
CA LEU A 233 -26.09 -12.20 13.46
C LEU A 233 -26.03 -11.46 12.12
N LEU A 234 -25.49 -12.10 11.08
CA LEU A 234 -25.44 -11.52 9.73
C LEU A 234 -26.85 -11.38 9.16
N THR A 235 -27.68 -12.44 9.26
CA THR A 235 -29.07 -12.40 8.80
C THR A 235 -29.88 -11.33 9.53
N MET A 236 -29.81 -11.27 10.86
CA MET A 236 -30.53 -10.27 11.66
C MET A 236 -30.07 -8.83 11.37
N SER A 237 -28.78 -8.65 11.04
CA SER A 237 -28.25 -7.32 10.77
C SER A 237 -28.43 -6.84 9.33
N GLY A 238 -28.77 -7.74 8.41
CA GLY A 238 -28.78 -7.45 6.98
C GLY A 238 -27.40 -7.10 6.41
N LEU A 239 -26.32 -7.35 7.15
CA LEU A 239 -24.95 -7.02 6.72
C LEU A 239 -24.24 -8.24 6.12
N PRO A 240 -23.45 -8.06 5.05
CA PRO A 240 -22.62 -9.12 4.51
C PRO A 240 -21.44 -9.45 5.43
N SER A 241 -20.92 -10.67 5.31
CA SER A 241 -19.74 -11.09 6.08
C SER A 241 -18.52 -10.19 5.82
N LEU A 242 -17.61 -10.13 6.78
CA LEU A 242 -16.35 -9.38 6.61
C LEU A 242 -15.57 -9.86 5.38
N ASP A 243 -15.54 -11.18 5.12
CA ASP A 243 -14.88 -11.73 3.93
C ASP A 243 -15.50 -11.20 2.64
N SER A 244 -16.83 -11.15 2.57
CA SER A 244 -17.53 -10.65 1.38
C SER A 244 -17.25 -9.16 1.16
N ARG A 245 -17.09 -8.37 2.23
CA ARG A 245 -16.71 -6.96 2.13
C ARG A 245 -15.27 -6.77 1.68
N ILE A 246 -14.33 -7.52 2.25
CA ILE A 246 -12.92 -7.51 1.83
C ILE A 246 -12.83 -7.87 0.36
N ARG A 247 -13.50 -8.96 -0.05
CA ARG A 247 -13.53 -9.41 -1.44
C ARG A 247 -14.11 -8.34 -2.38
N GLY A 248 -15.29 -7.82 -2.07
CA GLY A 248 -15.93 -6.82 -2.92
C GLY A 248 -15.14 -5.51 -3.02
N LEU A 249 -14.39 -5.13 -1.98
CA LEU A 249 -13.47 -3.99 -2.06
C LEU A 249 -12.24 -4.28 -2.92
N ALA A 250 -11.67 -5.47 -2.77
CA ALA A 250 -10.54 -5.91 -3.58
C ALA A 250 -10.94 -5.99 -5.06
N GLU A 251 -12.03 -6.68 -5.40
CA GLU A 251 -12.55 -6.78 -6.77
C GLU A 251 -12.77 -5.40 -7.39
N LYS A 252 -13.43 -4.48 -6.68
CA LYS A 252 -13.63 -3.10 -7.16
C LYS A 252 -12.31 -2.36 -7.37
N PHE A 253 -11.34 -2.57 -6.50
CA PHE A 253 -10.01 -1.97 -6.62
C PHE A 253 -9.28 -2.48 -7.86
N PHE A 254 -9.18 -3.79 -8.05
CA PHE A 254 -8.48 -4.41 -9.17
C PHE A 254 -9.20 -4.18 -10.52
N THR A 255 -10.53 -4.17 -10.53
CA THR A 255 -11.30 -3.83 -11.75
C THR A 255 -11.03 -2.39 -12.19
N ARG A 256 -11.02 -1.44 -11.25
CA ARG A 256 -10.66 -0.04 -11.54
C ARG A 256 -9.21 0.09 -11.98
N ALA A 257 -8.33 -0.73 -11.42
CA ALA A 257 -6.93 -0.74 -11.77
C ALA A 257 -6.74 -1.18 -13.25
N GLN A 258 -7.37 -2.29 -13.65
CA GLN A 258 -7.38 -2.80 -15.02
C GLN A 258 -8.01 -1.81 -16.01
N ALA A 259 -9.09 -1.13 -15.61
CA ALA A 259 -9.74 -0.10 -16.43
C ALA A 259 -8.95 1.21 -16.53
N SER A 260 -7.84 1.37 -15.79
CA SER A 260 -7.06 2.60 -15.79
C SER A 260 -6.37 2.83 -17.13
N SER A 261 -6.30 4.09 -17.56
CA SER A 261 -5.48 4.53 -18.70
C SER A 261 -3.98 4.42 -18.41
N ASN A 262 -3.58 4.42 -17.13
CA ASN A 262 -2.18 4.24 -16.77
C ASN A 262 -1.79 2.76 -16.87
N THR A 263 -0.84 2.48 -17.74
CA THR A 263 -0.29 1.16 -18.01
C THR A 263 0.22 0.43 -16.77
N ILE A 264 0.78 1.16 -15.83
CA ILE A 264 1.32 0.58 -14.59
C ILE A 264 0.15 0.18 -13.70
N VAL A 265 -0.92 1.01 -13.63
CA VAL A 265 -2.11 0.70 -12.81
C VAL A 265 -2.82 -0.52 -13.38
N ARG A 266 -2.86 -0.61 -14.71
CA ARG A 266 -3.35 -1.78 -15.42
C ARG A 266 -2.52 -3.04 -15.12
N GLY A 267 -1.22 -2.88 -14.83
CA GLY A 267 -0.26 -3.94 -14.52
C GLY A 267 -0.31 -4.49 -13.10
N ILE A 268 -1.15 -3.94 -12.19
CA ILE A 268 -1.32 -4.42 -10.79
C ILE A 268 -1.61 -5.94 -10.71
N GLY A 269 -2.18 -6.50 -11.77
CA GLY A 269 -2.61 -7.88 -11.88
C GLY A 269 -4.11 -8.05 -11.64
N ASP A 270 -4.55 -9.30 -11.54
CA ASP A 270 -5.94 -9.66 -11.28
C ASP A 270 -6.15 -10.14 -9.84
N TYR A 271 -7.40 -10.05 -9.37
CA TYR A 271 -7.78 -10.57 -8.06
C TYR A 271 -7.98 -12.09 -8.12
N ASP A 272 -6.93 -12.86 -7.82
CA ASP A 272 -7.06 -14.31 -7.61
C ASP A 272 -7.81 -14.60 -6.28
N ALA A 273 -9.02 -15.15 -6.39
CA ALA A 273 -9.92 -15.44 -5.26
C ALA A 273 -9.32 -16.42 -4.22
N PRO A 274 -9.77 -16.37 -2.94
CA PRO A 274 -9.26 -17.26 -1.89
C PRO A 274 -9.63 -18.73 -2.18
N GLY A 275 -8.61 -19.51 -2.56
CA GLY A 275 -8.73 -20.94 -2.89
C GLY A 275 -7.53 -21.50 -3.66
N ARG A 276 -6.76 -20.65 -4.35
CA ARG A 276 -5.45 -21.04 -4.91
C ARG A 276 -4.38 -21.05 -3.79
N PRO A 277 -3.44 -22.01 -3.79
CA PRO A 277 -2.37 -22.02 -2.81
C PRO A 277 -1.60 -20.71 -2.90
N TYR A 278 -1.48 -20.06 -1.75
CA TYR A 278 -0.66 -18.88 -1.53
C TYR A 278 0.71 -19.09 -2.20
N ARG A 279 0.96 -18.46 -3.36
CA ARG A 279 2.34 -18.20 -3.79
C ARG A 279 2.87 -17.15 -2.84
N ARG A 280 3.40 -17.64 -1.71
CA ARG A 280 4.26 -16.88 -0.80
C ARG A 280 5.22 -16.09 -1.67
N ILE A 281 5.48 -14.84 -1.32
CA ILE A 281 6.75 -14.18 -1.66
C ILE A 281 7.85 -15.09 -1.06
N ARG A 282 8.23 -16.13 -1.79
CA ARG A 282 9.29 -17.09 -1.51
C ARG A 282 10.34 -16.67 -2.51
N ASP A 283 11.37 -16.03 -1.97
CA ASP A 283 12.63 -15.76 -2.65
C ASP A 283 12.47 -15.20 -4.07
N GLY A 284 12.17 -13.90 -4.19
CA GLY A 284 12.36 -13.15 -5.43
C GLY A 284 11.53 -13.59 -6.65
N VAL A 285 10.34 -14.15 -6.44
CA VAL A 285 9.41 -14.45 -7.54
C VAL A 285 7.99 -14.02 -7.17
N VAL A 286 7.56 -12.91 -7.74
CA VAL A 286 6.18 -12.76 -8.21
C VAL A 286 6.21 -12.36 -9.69
N ASN A 287 6.63 -13.31 -10.53
CA ASN A 287 6.08 -13.40 -11.88
C ASN A 287 4.88 -14.36 -11.82
N PRO A 288 3.68 -13.96 -12.27
CA PRO A 288 2.67 -14.91 -12.68
C PRO A 288 2.74 -15.21 -14.19
N PHE A 289 3.90 -15.25 -14.85
CA PHE A 289 3.98 -15.77 -16.23
C PHE A 289 5.27 -16.53 -16.53
N VAL A 290 5.20 -17.86 -16.42
CA VAL A 290 5.97 -18.92 -17.11
C VAL A 290 5.06 -20.15 -17.01
N ASP A 291 4.68 -20.93 -18.02
CA ASP A 291 4.96 -21.13 -19.45
C ASP A 291 3.70 -21.92 -19.96
N VAL A 292 3.39 -22.19 -21.23
CA VAL A 292 4.12 -23.02 -22.21
C VAL A 292 3.43 -22.76 -23.57
N GLY A 293 4.23 -22.64 -24.62
CA GLY A 293 3.78 -22.28 -25.97
C GLY A 293 2.71 -23.15 -26.64
N ARG A 294 1.97 -22.52 -27.55
CA ARG A 294 2.26 -22.50 -28.99
C ARG A 294 1.90 -21.13 -29.53
#